data_AF-A0A7Y6DWS2-F1
#
_entry.id   AF-A0A7Y6DWS2-F1
#
_cell.length_a   1.000
_cell.length_b   1.000
_cell.length_c   1.000
_cell.angle_alpha   90.00
_cell.angle_beta   90.00
_cell.angle_gamma   90.00
#
_symmetry.space_group_name_H-M   'P 1'
#
loop_
_entity.id
_entity.type
_entity.pdbx_description
1 polymer ?
#
loop_
_entity_poly.entity_id
_entity_poly.type
_entity_poly.pdbx_seq_one_letter_code
_entity_poly.pdbx_strand_id
1 'polypeptide(L)'
;MAALRESDVARETYRHLRMILVALAAFLLIGSIFGLVFFGKFEGSISANYLGPLRDVFVAALVGIAVCLVAYRGRTLEDFALNLAGFYALFVAFVPTDLDDTLRGIEDPAIREEMVNGIRVSTSSVLVAALVLVIAEKMTGNWPGDAIGSKPVRAKALYRLSWPFAVLFVGLVVYRIWEGEEFAWIHYAATFLLIISMSVAVACNGWPKAAGEDDLTDQPLYKAIAVGMTLGGIVVLAVAYWLFRGYHVAIAEWWEVGLFLVFWVRETFRNWDSPARAKKAAEAAAGAV
;
A
#
# COMPACT_ATOMS: atom_id res chain seq x y z
N MET A 1 33.77 -2.98 -12.80
CA MET A 1 33.44 -1.58 -12.45
C MET A 1 32.03 -1.16 -12.87
N ALA A 2 31.52 -1.53 -14.06
CA ALA A 2 30.14 -1.20 -14.48
C ALA A 2 29.06 -1.84 -13.60
N ALA A 3 29.11 -3.16 -13.38
CA ALA A 3 28.16 -3.88 -12.52
C ALA A 3 28.13 -3.38 -11.05
N LEU A 4 29.27 -2.92 -10.52
CA LEU A 4 29.32 -2.31 -9.18
C LEU A 4 28.57 -0.96 -9.17
N ARG A 5 28.77 -0.13 -10.20
CA ARG A 5 28.06 1.15 -10.35
C ARG A 5 26.56 0.95 -10.52
N GLU A 6 26.12 -0.03 -11.31
CA GLU A 6 24.69 -0.37 -11.46
C GLU A 6 24.08 -0.82 -10.12
N SER A 7 24.80 -1.63 -9.35
CA SER A 7 24.33 -2.07 -8.04
C SER A 7 24.23 -0.93 -7.02
N ASP A 8 25.13 0.05 -7.08
CA ASP A 8 25.09 1.24 -6.23
C ASP A 8 23.93 2.17 -6.61
N VAL A 9 23.70 2.40 -7.90
CA VAL A 9 22.57 3.19 -8.40
C VAL A 9 21.24 2.56 -8.00
N ALA A 10 21.07 1.25 -8.20
CA ALA A 10 19.84 0.55 -7.81
C ALA A 10 19.57 0.64 -6.30
N ARG A 11 20.61 0.50 -5.47
CA ARG A 11 20.50 0.67 -4.01
C ARG A 11 20.09 2.08 -3.63
N GLU A 12 20.67 3.09 -4.27
CA GLU A 12 20.32 4.48 -4.04
C GLU A 12 18.87 4.75 -4.43
N THR A 13 18.39 4.24 -5.56
CA THR A 13 16.98 4.31 -5.95
C THR A 13 16.07 3.68 -4.89
N TYR A 14 16.38 2.48 -4.40
CA TYR A 14 15.57 1.85 -3.34
C TYR A 14 15.67 2.56 -1.99
N ARG A 15 16.78 3.24 -1.69
CA ARG A 15 16.86 4.11 -0.51
C ARG A 15 15.89 5.27 -0.64
N HIS A 16 15.86 5.95 -1.78
CA HIS A 16 14.94 7.06 -2.03
C HIS A 16 13.48 6.60 -2.04
N LEU A 17 13.15 5.46 -2.66
CA LEU A 17 11.80 4.90 -2.63
C LEU A 17 11.30 4.67 -1.20
N ARG A 18 12.14 4.08 -0.33
CA ARG A 18 11.80 3.89 1.09
C ARG A 18 11.60 5.21 1.84
N MET A 19 12.47 6.19 1.61
CA MET A 19 12.32 7.53 2.21
C MET A 19 11.05 8.24 1.72
N ILE A 20 10.70 8.10 0.44
CA ILE A 20 9.47 8.66 -0.15
C ILE A 20 8.24 7.98 0.46
N LEU A 21 8.25 6.66 0.62
CA LEU A 21 7.16 5.93 1.29
C LEU A 21 6.93 6.43 2.72
N VAL A 22 8.01 6.64 3.48
CA VAL A 22 7.93 7.26 4.82
C VAL A 22 7.39 8.69 4.73
N ALA A 23 7.92 9.52 3.83
CA ALA A 23 7.52 10.91 3.69
C ALA A 23 6.05 11.06 3.29
N LEU A 24 5.55 10.26 2.33
CA LEU A 24 4.17 10.29 1.86
C LEU A 24 3.18 9.81 2.92
N ALA A 25 3.52 8.75 3.67
CA ALA A 25 2.67 8.28 4.77
C ALA A 25 2.66 9.29 5.93
N ALA A 26 3.80 9.92 6.24
CA ALA A 26 3.86 10.99 7.23
C ALA A 26 3.06 12.22 6.76
N PHE A 27 3.18 12.58 5.48
CA PHE A 27 2.41 13.66 4.86
C PHE A 27 0.90 13.42 4.97
N LEU A 28 0.44 12.19 4.74
CA LEU A 28 -0.96 11.80 4.91
C LEU A 28 -1.43 11.95 6.36
N LEU A 29 -0.66 11.44 7.34
CA LEU A 29 -1.01 11.59 8.76
C LEU A 29 -1.03 13.06 9.20
N ILE A 30 0.03 13.81 8.89
CA ILE A 30 0.13 15.22 9.25
C ILE A 30 -1.00 16.03 8.59
N GLY A 31 -1.29 15.75 7.32
CA GLY A 31 -2.41 16.36 6.60
C GLY A 31 -3.74 16.13 7.32
N SER A 32 -4.01 14.90 7.75
CA SER A 32 -5.25 14.58 8.49
C SER A 32 -5.31 15.26 9.87
N ILE A 33 -4.17 15.39 10.58
CA ILE A 33 -4.09 16.10 11.87
C ILE A 33 -4.28 17.61 11.67
N PHE A 34 -3.67 18.19 10.64
CA PHE A 34 -3.86 19.60 10.31
C PHE A 34 -5.31 19.88 9.87
N GLY A 35 -5.95 18.96 9.16
CA GLY A 35 -7.38 19.06 8.85
C GLY A 35 -8.22 19.25 10.12
N LEU A 36 -7.97 18.42 11.14
CA LEU A 36 -8.62 18.53 12.44
C LEU A 36 -8.37 19.90 13.10
N VAL A 37 -7.13 20.39 13.09
CA VAL A 37 -6.76 21.65 13.75
C VAL A 37 -7.32 22.88 13.04
N PHE A 38 -7.21 22.95 11.72
CA PHE A 38 -7.55 24.15 10.95
C PHE A 38 -9.04 24.24 10.58
N PHE A 39 -9.70 23.11 10.31
CA PHE A 39 -11.11 23.10 9.93
C PHE A 39 -12.04 22.80 11.11
N GLY A 40 -11.49 22.47 12.29
CA GLY A 40 -12.26 22.14 13.49
C GLY A 40 -13.16 20.90 13.33
N LYS A 41 -12.95 20.14 12.25
CA LYS A 41 -13.69 18.94 11.90
C LYS A 41 -12.69 17.81 11.70
N PHE A 42 -12.86 16.75 12.47
CA PHE A 42 -12.22 15.49 12.17
C PHE A 42 -13.17 14.72 11.25
N GLU A 43 -12.70 14.31 10.08
CA GLU A 43 -13.48 13.42 9.24
C GLU A 43 -13.55 12.04 9.90
N GLY A 44 -14.65 11.31 9.67
CA GLY A 44 -14.85 9.97 10.26
C GLY A 44 -13.82 8.93 9.80
N SER A 45 -13.14 9.21 8.68
CA SER A 45 -12.01 8.47 8.12
C SER A 45 -11.02 9.40 7.40
N ILE A 46 -9.77 8.98 7.22
CA ILE A 46 -8.78 9.60 6.33
C ILE A 46 -9.33 9.61 4.89
N SER A 47 -9.99 8.54 4.48
CA SER A 47 -10.53 8.35 3.14
C SER A 47 -11.73 9.25 2.81
N ALA A 48 -12.48 9.72 3.82
CA ALA A 48 -13.55 10.70 3.66
C ALA A 48 -13.04 12.06 3.15
N ASN A 49 -11.74 12.36 3.31
CA ASN A 49 -11.13 13.56 2.72
C ASN A 49 -11.23 13.61 1.19
N TYR A 50 -11.54 12.51 0.50
CA TYR A 50 -11.73 12.50 -0.96
C TYR A 50 -12.78 13.51 -1.43
N LEU A 51 -13.88 13.66 -0.69
CA LEU A 51 -14.94 14.62 -1.03
C LEU A 51 -14.75 15.97 -0.31
N GLY A 52 -13.68 16.10 0.49
CA GLY A 52 -13.40 17.26 1.31
C GLY A 52 -12.27 18.15 0.79
N PRO A 53 -11.91 19.20 1.54
CA PRO A 53 -10.85 20.15 1.16
C PRO A 53 -9.45 19.52 1.06
N LEU A 54 -9.23 18.38 1.70
CA LEU A 54 -7.94 17.67 1.72
C LEU A 54 -7.86 16.57 0.64
N ARG A 55 -8.76 16.57 -0.34
CA ARG A 55 -8.78 15.59 -1.45
C ARG A 55 -7.42 15.47 -2.11
N ASP A 56 -6.82 16.59 -2.51
CA ASP A 56 -5.57 16.57 -3.28
C ASP A 56 -4.41 15.97 -2.47
N VAL A 57 -4.36 16.26 -1.16
CA VAL A 57 -3.39 15.68 -0.23
C VAL A 57 -3.58 14.17 -0.13
N PHE A 58 -4.83 13.72 0.08
CA PHE A 58 -5.19 12.31 0.19
C PHE A 58 -4.84 11.52 -1.08
N VAL A 59 -5.34 11.99 -2.24
CA VAL A 59 -5.17 11.30 -3.52
C VAL A 59 -3.69 11.30 -3.93
N ALA A 60 -2.98 12.42 -3.82
CA ALA A 60 -1.57 12.48 -4.19
C ALA A 60 -0.69 11.58 -3.31
N ALA A 61 -0.94 11.56 -1.99
CA ALA A 61 -0.20 10.71 -1.08
C ALA A 61 -0.41 9.22 -1.39
N LEU A 62 -1.67 8.78 -1.55
CA LEU A 62 -1.96 7.37 -1.81
C LEU A 62 -1.51 6.91 -3.19
N VAL A 63 -1.67 7.73 -4.24
CA VAL A 63 -1.14 7.40 -5.58
C VAL A 63 0.38 7.32 -5.54
N GLY A 64 1.05 8.25 -4.86
CA GLY A 64 2.50 8.21 -4.69
C GLY A 64 2.96 6.96 -3.94
N ILE A 65 2.27 6.58 -2.86
CA ILE A 65 2.53 5.34 -2.12
C ILE A 65 2.32 4.14 -3.06
N ALA A 66 1.20 4.06 -3.77
CA ALA A 66 0.89 2.98 -4.69
C ALA A 66 2.00 2.75 -5.72
N VAL A 67 2.45 3.81 -6.38
CA VAL A 67 3.54 3.75 -7.36
C VAL A 67 4.85 3.30 -6.71
N CYS A 68 5.17 3.82 -5.52
CA CYS A 68 6.39 3.42 -4.80
C CYS A 68 6.36 1.95 -4.36
N LEU A 69 5.20 1.43 -3.93
CA LEU A 69 5.03 0.02 -3.56
C LEU A 69 5.22 -0.90 -4.76
N VAL A 70 4.70 -0.52 -5.94
CA VAL A 70 4.88 -1.29 -7.19
C VAL A 70 6.31 -1.20 -7.72
N ALA A 71 6.96 -0.04 -7.57
CA ALA A 71 8.33 0.16 -8.04
C ALA A 71 9.38 -0.49 -7.13
N TYR A 72 9.05 -0.71 -5.85
CA TYR A 72 9.97 -1.31 -4.88
C TYR A 72 10.07 -2.82 -5.10
N ARG A 73 11.22 -3.30 -5.59
CA ARG A 73 11.46 -4.75 -5.72
C ARG A 73 11.98 -5.37 -4.43
N GLY A 74 11.10 -6.06 -3.73
CA GLY A 74 11.41 -6.82 -2.54
C GLY A 74 11.83 -8.27 -2.83
N ARG A 75 11.75 -9.12 -1.80
CA ARG A 75 11.87 -10.58 -1.94
C ARG A 75 10.65 -11.13 -2.67
N THR A 76 10.72 -12.32 -3.27
CA THR A 76 9.70 -12.80 -4.22
C THR A 76 8.24 -12.68 -3.75
N LEU A 77 7.91 -13.18 -2.55
CA LEU A 77 6.54 -13.11 -2.03
C LEU A 77 6.16 -11.71 -1.54
N GLU A 78 7.14 -11.00 -0.97
CA GLU A 78 6.99 -9.63 -0.50
C GLU A 78 6.71 -8.69 -1.68
N ASP A 79 7.48 -8.78 -2.76
CA ASP A 79 7.30 -8.04 -4.01
C ASP A 79 5.89 -8.23 -4.57
N PHE A 80 5.43 -9.48 -4.68
CA PHE A 80 4.07 -9.79 -5.13
C PHE A 80 3.00 -9.14 -4.22
N ALA A 81 3.18 -9.21 -2.91
CA ALA A 81 2.26 -8.63 -1.95
C ALA A 81 2.24 -7.10 -2.00
N LEU A 82 3.41 -6.45 -2.17
CA LEU A 82 3.54 -5.00 -2.34
C LEU A 82 2.93 -4.52 -3.67
N ASN A 83 3.09 -5.27 -4.76
CA ASN A 83 2.44 -4.99 -6.04
C ASN A 83 0.91 -5.00 -5.92
N LEU A 84 0.36 -6.01 -5.23
CA LEU A 84 -1.08 -6.06 -4.93
C LEU A 84 -1.52 -4.90 -4.03
N ALA A 85 -0.76 -4.60 -2.99
CA ALA A 85 -1.05 -3.46 -2.11
C ALA A 85 -1.09 -2.15 -2.91
N GLY A 86 -0.09 -1.89 -3.76
CA GLY A 86 -0.09 -0.71 -4.63
C GLY A 86 -1.27 -0.66 -5.59
N PHE A 87 -1.64 -1.80 -6.19
CA PHE A 87 -2.83 -1.89 -7.04
C PHE A 87 -4.11 -1.51 -6.29
N TYR A 88 -4.35 -2.08 -5.10
CA TYR A 88 -5.54 -1.75 -4.31
C TYR A 88 -5.53 -0.31 -3.79
N ALA A 89 -4.36 0.23 -3.43
CA ALA A 89 -4.21 1.62 -2.97
C ALA A 89 -4.67 2.65 -4.03
N LEU A 90 -4.53 2.36 -5.33
CA LEU A 90 -5.06 3.23 -6.38
C LEU A 90 -6.61 3.32 -6.32
N PHE A 91 -7.30 2.22 -6.03
CA PHE A 91 -8.76 2.26 -5.88
C PHE A 91 -9.19 2.97 -4.60
N VAL A 92 -8.45 2.80 -3.50
CA VAL A 92 -8.67 3.58 -2.27
C VAL A 92 -8.48 5.08 -2.55
N ALA A 93 -7.51 5.45 -3.39
CA ALA A 93 -7.25 6.83 -3.76
C ALA A 93 -8.34 7.42 -4.66
N PHE A 94 -8.87 6.66 -5.63
CA PHE A 94 -9.76 7.21 -6.66
C PHE A 94 -11.25 7.01 -6.40
N VAL A 95 -11.65 6.06 -5.55
CA VAL A 95 -13.05 5.78 -5.26
C VAL A 95 -13.38 6.24 -3.84
N PRO A 96 -14.28 7.21 -3.63
CA PRO A 96 -14.66 7.63 -2.28
C PRO A 96 -15.36 6.54 -1.47
N THR A 97 -15.16 6.56 -0.16
CA THR A 97 -15.69 5.57 0.79
C THR A 97 -17.21 5.58 0.89
N ASP A 98 -17.80 6.78 0.84
CA ASP A 98 -19.24 7.02 0.94
C ASP A 98 -19.85 7.44 -0.41
N LEU A 99 -19.27 6.95 -1.51
CA LEU A 99 -19.70 7.32 -2.86
C LEU A 99 -21.18 7.02 -3.10
N ASP A 100 -21.66 5.85 -2.71
CA ASP A 100 -23.06 5.44 -2.89
C ASP A 100 -24.03 6.39 -2.18
N ASP A 101 -23.76 6.71 -0.90
CA ASP A 101 -24.56 7.66 -0.12
C ASP A 101 -24.50 9.08 -0.71
N THR A 102 -23.32 9.47 -1.19
CA THR A 102 -23.13 10.76 -1.89
C THR A 102 -23.96 10.82 -3.16
N LEU A 103 -23.93 9.78 -3.99
CA LEU A 103 -24.68 9.71 -5.24
C LEU A 103 -26.19 9.75 -4.98
N ARG A 104 -26.68 9.04 -3.96
CA ARG A 104 -28.10 9.09 -3.54
C ARG A 104 -28.54 10.49 -3.11
N GLY A 105 -27.65 11.27 -2.49
CA GLY A 105 -27.92 12.64 -2.04
C GLY A 105 -27.91 13.71 -3.14
N ILE A 106 -27.38 13.42 -4.34
CA ILE A 106 -27.36 14.36 -5.46
C ILE A 106 -28.68 14.28 -6.22
N GLU A 107 -29.50 15.35 -6.13
CA GLU A 107 -30.80 15.43 -6.83
C GLU A 107 -30.64 15.77 -8.33
N ASP A 108 -29.63 16.56 -8.70
CA ASP A 108 -29.37 16.96 -10.08
C ASP A 108 -28.79 15.78 -10.89
N PRO A 109 -29.52 15.27 -11.91
CA PRO A 109 -29.05 14.15 -12.71
C PRO A 109 -27.75 14.44 -13.47
N ALA A 110 -27.52 15.69 -13.89
CA ALA A 110 -26.32 16.06 -14.64
C ALA A 110 -25.06 15.99 -13.76
N ILE A 111 -25.16 16.50 -12.52
CA ILE A 111 -24.06 16.45 -11.54
C ILE A 111 -23.77 14.99 -11.15
N ARG A 112 -24.82 14.18 -10.95
CA ARG A 112 -24.68 12.75 -10.63
C ARG A 112 -23.97 12.01 -11.77
N GLU A 113 -24.40 12.22 -13.01
CA GLU A 113 -23.79 11.61 -14.18
C GLU A 113 -22.33 12.03 -14.36
N GLU A 114 -21.99 13.31 -14.17
CA GLU A 114 -20.62 13.80 -14.23
C GLU A 114 -19.71 13.11 -13.20
N MET A 115 -20.17 12.98 -11.95
CA MET A 115 -19.43 12.30 -10.89
C MET A 115 -19.22 10.81 -11.22
N VAL A 116 -20.28 10.11 -11.62
CA VAL A 116 -20.22 8.70 -12.04
C VAL A 116 -19.22 8.52 -13.19
N ASN A 117 -19.28 9.37 -14.21
CA ASN A 117 -18.38 9.29 -15.36
C ASN A 117 -16.93 9.58 -14.95
N GLY A 118 -16.68 10.51 -14.03
CA GLY A 118 -15.35 10.74 -13.46
C GLY A 118 -14.78 9.50 -12.75
N ILE A 119 -15.60 8.81 -11.96
CA ILE A 119 -15.20 7.56 -11.29
C ILE A 119 -15.00 6.43 -12.30
N ARG A 120 -15.86 6.28 -13.31
CA ARG A 120 -15.68 5.33 -14.42
C ARG A 120 -14.36 5.54 -15.14
N VAL A 121 -14.05 6.79 -15.51
CA VAL A 121 -12.81 7.13 -16.23
C VAL A 121 -11.58 6.81 -15.39
N SER A 122 -11.56 7.22 -14.11
CA SER A 122 -10.41 6.99 -13.23
C SER A 122 -10.21 5.49 -12.93
N THR A 123 -11.25 4.77 -12.56
CA THR A 123 -11.17 3.31 -12.30
C THR A 123 -10.81 2.51 -13.56
N SER A 124 -11.36 2.85 -14.72
CA SER A 124 -10.98 2.24 -16.00
C SER A 124 -9.51 2.51 -16.34
N SER A 125 -9.05 3.74 -16.09
CA SER A 125 -7.66 4.13 -16.33
C SER A 125 -6.68 3.35 -15.44
N VAL A 126 -7.03 3.11 -14.17
CA VAL A 126 -6.25 2.24 -13.26
C VAL A 126 -6.20 0.81 -13.80
N LEU A 127 -7.33 0.24 -14.24
CA LEU A 127 -7.35 -1.12 -14.80
C LEU A 127 -6.49 -1.23 -16.06
N VAL A 128 -6.56 -0.26 -16.97
CA VAL A 128 -5.73 -0.23 -18.18
C VAL A 128 -4.26 -0.11 -17.83
N ALA A 129 -3.88 0.81 -16.92
CA ALA A 129 -2.50 0.96 -16.48
C ALA A 129 -1.96 -0.32 -15.82
N ALA A 130 -2.74 -0.95 -14.94
CA ALA A 130 -2.39 -2.21 -14.32
C ALA A 130 -2.22 -3.33 -15.36
N LEU A 131 -3.11 -3.42 -16.35
CA LEU A 131 -3.00 -4.39 -17.44
C LEU A 131 -1.72 -4.18 -18.26
N VAL A 132 -1.38 -2.93 -18.59
CA VAL A 132 -0.14 -2.60 -19.30
C VAL A 132 1.08 -3.05 -18.50
N LEU A 133 1.11 -2.78 -17.18
CA LEU A 133 2.22 -3.21 -16.31
C LEU A 133 2.31 -4.74 -16.22
N VAL A 134 1.20 -5.44 -16.06
CA VAL A 134 1.15 -6.91 -16.04
C VAL A 134 1.65 -7.51 -17.36
N ILE A 135 1.25 -6.95 -18.50
CA ILE A 135 1.74 -7.37 -19.82
C ILE A 135 3.24 -7.11 -19.93
N ALA A 136 3.72 -5.95 -19.51
CA ALA A 136 5.14 -5.60 -19.55
C ALA A 136 5.99 -6.53 -18.66
N GLU A 137 5.53 -6.87 -17.44
CA GLU A 137 6.22 -7.83 -16.57
C GLU A 137 6.29 -9.21 -17.20
N LYS A 138 5.18 -9.67 -17.81
CA LYS A 138 5.14 -10.96 -18.50
C LYS A 138 6.07 -10.99 -19.72
N MET A 139 6.11 -9.92 -20.51
CA MET A 139 6.97 -9.82 -21.70
C MET A 139 8.46 -9.71 -21.35
N THR A 140 8.79 -9.13 -20.20
CA THR A 140 10.18 -8.98 -19.73
C THR A 140 10.69 -10.20 -18.95
N GLY A 141 9.87 -11.26 -18.80
CA GLY A 141 10.26 -12.49 -18.09
C GLY A 141 10.34 -12.33 -16.58
N ASN A 142 9.78 -11.25 -16.02
CA ASN A 142 9.81 -10.94 -14.59
C ASN A 142 8.54 -11.43 -13.87
N TRP A 143 7.88 -12.46 -14.40
CA TRP A 143 6.61 -12.94 -13.86
C TRP A 143 6.79 -13.55 -12.46
N PRO A 144 6.05 -13.10 -11.44
CA PRO A 144 6.22 -13.59 -10.06
C PRO A 144 5.98 -15.10 -9.91
N GLY A 145 5.10 -15.67 -10.75
CA GLY A 145 4.76 -17.10 -10.69
C GLY A 145 5.95 -18.03 -10.93
N ASP A 146 6.91 -17.61 -11.76
CA ASP A 146 8.08 -18.42 -12.09
C ASP A 146 9.01 -18.53 -10.88
N ALA A 147 9.26 -17.41 -10.21
CA ALA A 147 10.07 -17.36 -9.00
C ALA A 147 9.39 -18.05 -7.81
N ILE A 148 8.06 -17.91 -7.65
CA ILE A 148 7.27 -18.52 -6.57
C ILE A 148 7.29 -20.06 -6.63
N GLY A 149 7.44 -20.67 -7.82
CA GLY A 149 7.47 -22.13 -7.97
C GLY A 149 8.52 -22.84 -7.10
N SER A 150 9.67 -22.16 -6.89
CA SER A 150 10.79 -22.63 -6.06
C SER A 150 10.58 -22.46 -4.55
N LYS A 151 9.55 -21.70 -4.14
CA LYS A 151 9.34 -21.30 -2.74
C LYS A 151 8.56 -22.37 -1.94
N PRO A 152 8.59 -22.28 -0.58
CA PRO A 152 7.87 -23.22 0.29
C PRO A 152 6.37 -23.27 0.03
N VAL A 153 5.72 -24.34 0.51
CA VAL A 153 4.27 -24.57 0.32
C VAL A 153 3.42 -23.41 0.80
N ARG A 154 3.77 -22.77 1.93
CA ARG A 154 3.04 -21.63 2.48
C ARG A 154 3.08 -20.41 1.56
N ALA A 155 4.25 -20.06 1.02
CA ALA A 155 4.40 -18.97 0.05
C ALA A 155 3.58 -19.24 -1.22
N LYS A 156 3.62 -20.47 -1.74
CA LYS A 156 2.81 -20.90 -2.89
C LYS A 156 1.31 -20.83 -2.60
N ALA A 157 0.89 -21.22 -1.40
CA ALA A 157 -0.51 -21.16 -0.99
C ALA A 157 -1.01 -19.71 -0.92
N LEU A 158 -0.24 -18.80 -0.33
CA LEU A 158 -0.58 -17.37 -0.28
C LEU A 158 -0.69 -16.78 -1.69
N TYR A 159 0.31 -17.01 -2.54
CA TYR A 159 0.28 -16.57 -3.94
C TYR A 159 -0.97 -17.07 -4.68
N ARG A 160 -1.29 -18.36 -4.56
CA ARG A 160 -2.47 -18.96 -5.20
C ARG A 160 -3.78 -18.42 -4.63
N LEU A 161 -3.84 -18.19 -3.33
CA LEU A 161 -5.03 -17.66 -2.66
C LEU A 161 -5.31 -16.20 -3.03
N SER A 162 -4.27 -15.40 -3.30
CA SER A 162 -4.43 -14.00 -3.71
C SER A 162 -5.12 -13.84 -5.07
N TRP A 163 -4.96 -14.79 -5.99
CA TRP A 163 -5.54 -14.70 -7.34
C TRP A 163 -7.07 -14.66 -7.36
N PRO A 164 -7.80 -15.59 -6.70
CA PRO A 164 -9.25 -15.50 -6.59
C PRO A 164 -9.74 -14.15 -6.05
N PHE A 165 -9.10 -13.60 -5.01
CA PHE A 165 -9.47 -12.29 -4.47
C PHE A 165 -9.21 -11.15 -5.46
N ALA A 166 -8.07 -11.17 -6.14
CA ALA A 166 -7.77 -10.17 -7.17
C ALA A 166 -8.76 -10.25 -8.35
N VAL A 167 -9.11 -11.46 -8.79
CA VAL A 167 -10.09 -11.68 -9.86
C VAL A 167 -11.49 -11.25 -9.43
N LEU A 168 -11.92 -11.60 -8.22
CA LEU A 168 -13.21 -11.17 -7.65
C LEU A 168 -13.27 -9.65 -7.53
N PHE A 169 -12.20 -9.01 -7.07
CA PHE A 169 -12.11 -7.56 -6.97
C PHE A 169 -12.16 -6.88 -8.34
N VAL A 170 -11.38 -7.35 -9.31
CA VAL A 170 -11.44 -6.83 -10.69
C VAL A 170 -12.84 -7.05 -11.28
N GLY A 171 -13.45 -8.21 -11.05
CA GLY A 171 -14.82 -8.50 -11.45
C GLY A 171 -15.83 -7.53 -10.84
N LEU A 172 -15.69 -7.21 -9.54
CA LEU A 172 -16.49 -6.19 -8.87
C LEU A 172 -16.31 -4.82 -9.53
N VAL A 173 -15.08 -4.38 -9.78
CA VAL A 173 -14.81 -3.09 -10.43
C VAL A 173 -15.41 -3.04 -11.83
N VAL A 174 -15.20 -4.07 -12.65
CA VAL A 174 -15.73 -4.14 -14.02
C VAL A 174 -17.26 -4.14 -14.01
N TYR A 175 -17.88 -4.91 -13.11
CA TYR A 175 -19.32 -4.92 -12.93
C TYR A 175 -19.85 -3.53 -12.57
N ARG A 176 -19.22 -2.84 -11.61
CA ARG A 176 -19.60 -1.48 -11.18
C ARG A 176 -19.35 -0.42 -12.24
N ILE A 177 -18.32 -0.55 -13.08
CA ILE A 177 -18.14 0.33 -14.24
C ILE A 177 -19.30 0.16 -15.22
N TRP A 178 -19.69 -1.09 -15.49
CA TRP A 178 -20.76 -1.41 -16.43
C TRP A 178 -22.15 -1.00 -15.93
N GLU A 179 -22.51 -1.37 -14.69
CA GLU A 179 -23.71 -0.91 -13.99
C GLU A 179 -23.71 0.62 -13.91
N GLY A 180 -22.67 1.17 -13.28
CA GLY A 180 -22.41 2.59 -13.03
C GLY A 180 -23.53 3.37 -12.38
N GLU A 181 -24.15 2.76 -11.37
CA GLU A 181 -25.10 3.43 -10.49
C GLU A 181 -24.48 3.72 -9.13
N GLU A 182 -24.04 2.70 -8.39
CA GLU A 182 -23.70 2.86 -6.96
C GLU A 182 -22.20 2.79 -6.65
N PHE A 183 -21.40 2.06 -7.44
CA PHE A 183 -19.98 1.76 -7.15
C PHE A 183 -19.72 1.20 -5.74
N ALA A 184 -20.76 0.70 -5.06
CA ALA A 184 -20.67 0.26 -3.68
C ALA A 184 -19.70 -0.92 -3.53
N TRP A 185 -19.10 -0.98 -2.35
CA TRP A 185 -18.10 -1.97 -1.90
C TRP A 185 -16.70 -1.87 -2.51
N ILE A 186 -16.48 -1.11 -3.60
CA ILE A 186 -15.14 -1.02 -4.21
C ILE A 186 -14.12 -0.49 -3.20
N HIS A 187 -14.41 0.63 -2.54
CA HIS A 187 -13.49 1.24 -1.58
C HIS A 187 -13.19 0.32 -0.39
N TYR A 188 -14.23 -0.27 0.22
CA TYR A 188 -14.09 -1.16 1.36
C TYR A 188 -13.32 -2.44 1.01
N ALA A 189 -13.62 -3.06 -0.13
CA ALA A 189 -12.90 -4.22 -0.62
C ALA A 189 -11.44 -3.90 -0.92
N ALA A 190 -11.17 -2.76 -1.58
CA ALA A 190 -9.81 -2.30 -1.87
C ALA A 190 -9.02 -2.06 -0.58
N THR A 191 -9.60 -1.37 0.40
CA THR A 191 -8.95 -1.07 1.68
C THR A 191 -8.64 -2.34 2.47
N PHE A 192 -9.58 -3.27 2.54
CA PHE A 192 -9.36 -4.57 3.19
C PHE A 192 -8.23 -5.35 2.51
N LEU A 193 -8.28 -5.47 1.19
CA LEU A 193 -7.27 -6.20 0.42
C LEU A 193 -5.90 -5.50 0.47
N LEU A 194 -5.86 -4.16 0.51
CA LEU A 194 -4.65 -3.37 0.74
C LEU A 194 -3.99 -3.74 2.08
N ILE A 195 -4.75 -3.70 3.19
CA ILE A 195 -4.24 -4.00 4.53
C ILE A 195 -3.74 -5.44 4.61
N ILE A 196 -4.48 -6.40 4.05
CA ILE A 196 -4.06 -7.81 4.02
C ILE A 196 -2.79 -8.00 3.19
N SER A 197 -2.72 -7.42 1.99
CA SER A 197 -1.52 -7.47 1.14
C SER A 197 -0.31 -6.85 1.83
N MET A 198 -0.47 -5.68 2.45
CA MET A 198 0.63 -5.05 3.20
C MET A 198 1.04 -5.90 4.40
N SER A 199 0.09 -6.47 5.13
CA SER A 199 0.35 -7.38 6.25
C SER A 199 1.15 -8.61 5.81
N VAL A 200 0.85 -9.17 4.62
CA VAL A 200 1.63 -10.27 4.03
C VAL A 200 3.06 -9.83 3.71
N ALA A 201 3.26 -8.64 3.13
CA ALA A 201 4.59 -8.10 2.86
C ALA A 201 5.42 -7.95 4.15
N VAL A 202 4.83 -7.36 5.20
CA VAL A 202 5.48 -7.25 6.52
C VAL A 202 5.73 -8.65 7.12
N ALA A 203 4.77 -9.56 7.02
CA ALA A 203 4.90 -10.92 7.53
C ALA A 203 6.02 -11.72 6.86
N CYS A 204 6.38 -11.42 5.61
CA CYS A 204 7.55 -12.02 4.96
C CYS A 204 8.85 -11.73 5.73
N ASN A 205 8.95 -10.58 6.40
CA ASN A 205 10.07 -10.22 7.25
C ASN A 205 9.95 -10.80 8.68
N GLY A 206 8.73 -11.04 9.15
CA GLY A 206 8.45 -11.66 10.45
C GLY A 206 8.64 -13.18 10.46
N TRP A 207 8.31 -13.86 9.37
CA TRP A 207 8.43 -15.31 9.20
C TRP A 207 9.20 -15.67 7.91
N PRO A 208 10.49 -15.30 7.81
CA PRO A 208 11.27 -15.43 6.58
C PRO A 208 11.31 -16.86 6.04
N LYS A 209 11.44 -17.87 6.91
CA LYS A 209 11.37 -19.29 6.51
C LYS A 209 10.06 -19.68 5.82
N ALA A 210 8.93 -19.10 6.23
CA ALA A 210 7.63 -19.37 5.61
C ALA A 210 7.52 -18.71 4.22
N ALA A 211 8.21 -17.57 4.03
CA ALA A 211 8.37 -16.88 2.75
C ALA A 211 9.45 -17.51 1.85
N GLY A 212 10.28 -18.42 2.38
CA GLY A 212 11.39 -19.05 1.65
C GLY A 212 12.64 -18.17 1.60
N GLU A 213 12.93 -17.52 2.71
CA GLU A 213 13.98 -16.51 2.88
C GLU A 213 14.80 -16.78 4.16
N ASP A 214 16.00 -16.22 4.21
CA ASP A 214 16.91 -16.35 5.37
C ASP A 214 16.41 -15.57 6.59
N ASP A 215 16.79 -16.07 7.77
CA ASP A 215 16.45 -15.48 9.07
C ASP A 215 16.95 -14.02 9.18
N LEU A 216 16.13 -13.19 9.81
CA LEU A 216 16.41 -11.76 10.07
C LEU A 216 16.53 -11.49 11.56
N THR A 217 17.38 -10.56 11.97
CA THR A 217 17.54 -10.19 13.39
C THR A 217 16.29 -9.53 13.96
N ASP A 218 15.60 -8.69 13.17
CA ASP A 218 14.44 -7.92 13.64
C ASP A 218 13.10 -8.65 13.48
N GLN A 219 13.10 -9.98 13.29
CA GLN A 219 11.89 -10.78 13.15
C GLN A 219 10.80 -10.46 14.19
N PRO A 220 11.11 -10.27 15.51
CA PRO A 220 10.07 -9.99 16.50
C PRO A 220 9.29 -8.69 16.21
N LEU A 221 9.97 -7.65 15.73
CA LEU A 221 9.33 -6.38 15.37
C LEU A 221 8.38 -6.57 14.19
N TYR A 222 8.84 -7.22 13.11
CA TYR A 222 7.99 -7.45 11.93
C TYR A 222 6.78 -8.36 12.26
N LYS A 223 6.95 -9.35 13.15
CA LYS A 223 5.80 -10.13 13.66
C LYS A 223 4.81 -9.25 14.40
N ALA A 224 5.29 -8.38 15.29
CA ALA A 224 4.44 -7.46 16.04
C ALA A 224 3.68 -6.50 15.11
N ILE A 225 4.35 -5.94 14.08
CA ILE A 225 3.71 -5.09 13.08
C ILE A 225 2.66 -5.89 12.29
N ALA A 226 2.99 -7.06 11.74
CA ALA A 226 2.04 -7.85 10.95
C ALA A 226 0.81 -8.31 11.76
N VAL A 227 1.00 -8.71 13.02
CA VAL A 227 -0.11 -9.01 13.94
C VAL A 227 -0.89 -7.75 14.30
N GLY A 228 -0.18 -6.63 14.47
CA GLY A 228 -0.75 -5.31 14.72
C GLY A 228 -1.64 -4.81 13.59
N MET A 229 -1.26 -5.02 12.33
CA MET A 229 -2.04 -4.62 11.14
C MET A 229 -3.27 -5.51 10.90
N THR A 230 -3.30 -6.69 11.52
CA THR A 230 -4.40 -7.66 11.36
C THR A 230 -5.26 -7.71 12.60
N LEU A 231 -4.86 -8.51 13.59
CA LEU A 231 -5.60 -8.66 14.84
C LEU A 231 -5.61 -7.35 15.64
N GLY A 232 -4.51 -6.60 15.65
CA GLY A 232 -4.44 -5.30 16.31
C GLY A 232 -5.41 -4.29 15.70
N GLY A 233 -5.44 -4.16 14.37
CA GLY A 233 -6.36 -3.27 13.65
C GLY A 233 -7.82 -3.59 13.95
N ILE A 234 -8.19 -4.87 13.98
CA ILE A 234 -9.56 -5.30 14.36
C ILE A 234 -9.89 -4.90 15.80
N VAL A 235 -8.96 -5.12 16.74
CA VAL A 235 -9.15 -4.74 18.15
C VAL A 235 -9.26 -3.22 18.29
N VAL A 236 -8.39 -2.45 17.63
CA VAL A 236 -8.42 -0.99 17.64
C VAL A 236 -9.73 -0.47 17.07
N LEU A 237 -10.18 -0.99 15.93
CA LEU A 237 -11.46 -0.61 15.33
C LEU A 237 -12.63 -0.91 16.28
N ALA A 238 -12.66 -2.10 16.89
CA ALA A 238 -13.72 -2.49 17.81
C ALA A 238 -13.73 -1.62 19.07
N VAL A 239 -12.58 -1.41 19.71
CA VAL A 239 -12.46 -0.56 20.90
C VAL A 239 -12.83 0.89 20.58
N ALA A 240 -12.35 1.41 19.45
CA ALA A 240 -12.66 2.76 19.02
C ALA A 240 -14.14 2.93 18.65
N TYR A 241 -14.80 1.91 18.11
CA TYR A 241 -16.25 1.92 17.88
C TYR A 241 -17.04 2.16 19.17
N TRP A 242 -16.61 1.54 20.28
CA TRP A 242 -17.25 1.71 21.58
C TRP A 242 -16.93 3.05 22.25
N LEU A 243 -15.69 3.53 22.13
CA LEU A 243 -15.21 4.71 22.86
C LEU A 243 -15.33 6.03 22.08
N PHE A 244 -15.23 5.98 20.76
CA PHE A 244 -15.10 7.15 19.86
C PHE A 244 -16.02 7.00 18.66
N ARG A 245 -17.33 6.86 18.92
CA ARG A 245 -18.36 6.73 17.88
C ARG A 245 -18.22 7.85 16.84
N GLY A 246 -18.25 7.48 15.57
CA GLY A 246 -18.02 8.41 14.44
C GLY A 246 -16.56 8.56 14.01
N TYR A 247 -15.59 8.24 14.87
CA TYR A 247 -14.14 8.40 14.57
C TYR A 247 -13.35 7.10 14.58
N HIS A 248 -14.01 5.99 14.93
CA HIS A 248 -13.43 4.66 14.98
C HIS A 248 -12.67 4.23 13.72
N VAL A 249 -13.17 4.57 12.52
CA VAL A 249 -12.48 4.26 11.26
C VAL A 249 -11.20 5.09 11.13
N ALA A 250 -11.27 6.41 11.33
CA ALA A 250 -10.08 7.27 11.30
C ALA A 250 -9.00 6.84 12.31
N ILE A 251 -9.40 6.42 13.52
CA ILE A 251 -8.46 5.91 14.54
C ILE A 251 -7.80 4.61 14.07
N ALA A 252 -8.57 3.69 13.48
CA ALA A 252 -8.03 2.46 12.92
C ALA A 252 -7.09 2.75 11.72
N GLU A 253 -7.44 3.69 10.85
CA GLU A 253 -6.58 4.09 9.73
C GLU A 253 -5.29 4.78 10.22
N TRP A 254 -5.34 5.65 11.24
CA TRP A 254 -4.14 6.22 11.86
C TRP A 254 -3.23 5.15 12.45
N TRP A 255 -3.83 4.12 13.07
CA TRP A 255 -3.10 2.96 13.57
C TRP A 255 -2.39 2.21 12.44
N GLU A 256 -3.10 1.87 11.37
CA GLU A 256 -2.53 1.16 10.20
C GLU A 256 -1.44 1.96 9.51
N VAL A 257 -1.65 3.26 9.29
CA VAL A 257 -0.63 4.15 8.68
C VAL A 257 0.57 4.33 9.62
N GLY A 258 0.35 4.37 10.93
CA GLY A 258 1.41 4.39 11.94
C GLY A 258 2.28 3.12 11.88
N LEU A 259 1.66 1.94 11.80
CA LEU A 259 2.38 0.67 11.63
C LEU A 259 3.14 0.59 10.30
N PHE A 260 2.52 1.08 9.21
CA PHE A 260 3.18 1.23 7.91
C PHE A 260 4.42 2.11 8.00
N LEU A 261 4.34 3.25 8.71
CA LEU A 261 5.49 4.14 8.93
C LEU A 261 6.60 3.44 9.72
N VAL A 262 6.27 2.76 10.81
CA VAL A 262 7.25 2.03 11.62
C VAL A 262 7.97 0.98 10.77
N PHE A 263 7.23 0.24 9.94
CA PHE A 263 7.81 -0.73 9.00
C PHE A 263 8.79 -0.07 8.03
N TRP A 264 8.38 0.98 7.30
CA TRP A 264 9.23 1.59 6.28
C TRP A 264 10.40 2.37 6.86
N VAL A 265 10.25 2.97 8.03
CA VAL A 265 11.37 3.56 8.78
C VAL A 265 12.39 2.47 9.13
N ARG A 266 11.94 1.32 9.65
CA ARG A 266 12.85 0.21 9.95
C ARG A 266 13.51 -0.33 8.69
N GLU A 267 12.76 -0.54 7.61
CA GLU A 267 13.33 -0.95 6.32
C GLU A 267 14.37 0.04 5.81
N THR A 268 14.13 1.34 5.96
CA THR A 268 15.06 2.41 5.56
C THR A 268 16.39 2.25 6.28
N PHE A 269 16.38 2.16 7.62
CA PHE A 269 17.58 1.99 8.43
C PHE A 269 18.28 0.66 8.18
N ARG A 270 17.52 -0.44 8.11
CA ARG A 270 18.07 -1.79 7.91
C ARG A 270 18.92 -1.88 6.65
N ASN A 271 18.49 -1.23 5.57
CA ASN A 271 19.21 -1.25 4.30
C ASN A 271 19.80 0.13 3.94
N TRP A 272 20.28 0.89 4.92
CA TRP A 272 20.87 2.22 4.71
C TRP A 272 22.30 2.18 4.15
N ASP A 273 23.15 1.33 4.73
CA ASP A 273 24.57 1.28 4.37
C ASP A 273 24.85 0.36 3.16
N SER A 274 25.77 0.81 2.29
CA SER A 274 26.32 -0.02 1.22
C SER A 274 27.54 -0.80 1.74
N PRO A 275 27.67 -2.11 1.47
CA PRO A 275 28.90 -2.86 1.74
C PRO A 275 30.13 -2.22 1.12
N ALA A 276 30.01 -1.55 -0.03
CA ALA A 276 31.11 -0.84 -0.67
C ALA A 276 31.48 0.45 0.08
N ARG A 277 30.50 1.17 0.64
CA ARG A 277 30.73 2.37 1.46
C ARG A 277 31.27 2.02 2.84
N ALA A 278 30.76 0.93 3.44
CA ALA A 278 31.29 0.35 4.67
C ALA A 278 32.72 -0.17 4.46
N LYS A 279 32.99 -0.86 3.35
CA LYS A 279 34.34 -1.29 2.96
C LYS A 279 35.27 -0.10 2.74
N LYS A 280 34.84 0.92 2.00
CA LYS A 280 35.64 2.13 1.76
C LYS A 280 35.89 2.93 3.04
N ALA A 281 34.91 2.97 3.96
CA ALA A 281 35.07 3.57 5.28
C ALA A 281 36.04 2.75 6.16
N ALA A 282 35.94 1.42 6.12
CA ALA A 282 36.85 0.53 6.83
C ALA A 282 38.29 0.59 6.27
N GLU A 283 38.45 0.66 4.95
CA GLU A 283 39.74 0.85 4.28
C GLU A 283 40.34 2.23 4.60
N ALA A 284 39.53 3.29 4.60
CA ALA A 284 39.96 4.63 5.01
C ALA A 284 40.35 4.69 6.50
N ALA A 285 39.64 3.99 7.37
CA ALA A 285 39.97 3.89 8.79
C ALA A 285 41.25 3.06 9.03
N ALA A 286 41.46 2.00 8.24
CA ALA A 286 42.66 1.16 8.33
C ALA A 286 43.91 1.83 7.74
N GLY A 287 43.76 2.73 6.76
CA GLY A 287 44.87 3.51 6.17
C GLY A 287 45.22 4.80 6.91
N ALA A 288 44.51 5.14 8.00
CA ALA A 288 44.75 6.31 8.84
C ALA A 288 45.55 5.98 10.13
N VAL A 289 46.06 4.75 10.25
CA VAL A 289 46.95 4.24 11.31
C VAL A 289 48.36 4.07 10.73
#